data_AF-A0A522UM74-F1
#
_entry.id   AF-A0A522UM74-F1
#
_cell.length_a   1.000
_cell.length_b   1.000
_cell.length_c   1.000
_cell.angle_alpha   90.00
_cell.angle_beta   90.00
_cell.angle_gamma   90.00
#
_symmetry.space_group_name_H-M   'P 1'
#
loop_
_entity.id
_entity.type
_entity.pdbx_description
1 polymer ?
#
loop_
_entity_poly.entity_id
_entity_poly.type
_entity_poly.pdbx_seq_one_letter_code
_entity_poly.pdbx_strand_id
1 'polypeptide(L)'
;MENRSRAKKFLIGGAITGGLISLAIAILMDALFADTLQGTWRDAIAKDLNTFLSLGVTSGSILVYLLFFFVLGLLTAFGGFMGFIFSFFLYKFFGFLSK
;
A
#
# COMPACT_ATOMS: atom_id res chain seq x y z
N MET A 1 15.28 28.07 10.30
CA MET A 1 15.01 26.68 10.71
C MET A 1 13.55 26.26 10.52
N GLU A 2 12.59 27.18 10.68
CA GLU A 2 11.15 26.91 10.54
C GLU A 2 10.71 26.31 9.19
N ASN A 3 11.30 26.78 8.08
CA ASN A 3 10.94 26.33 6.74
C ASN A 3 11.29 24.84 6.47
N ARG A 4 12.39 24.34 7.07
CA ARG A 4 12.77 22.91 6.96
C ARG A 4 11.82 21.99 7.74
N SER A 5 11.32 22.46 8.88
CA SER A 5 10.35 21.71 9.70
C SER A 5 8.99 21.57 8.98
N ARG A 6 8.52 22.66 8.35
CA ARG A 6 7.28 22.65 7.54
C ARG A 6 7.38 21.71 6.33
N ALA A 7 8.50 21.74 5.60
CA ALA A 7 8.74 20.82 4.49
C ALA A 7 8.70 19.35 4.94
N LYS A 8 9.41 19.01 6.02
CA LYS A 8 9.43 17.64 6.55
C LYS A 8 8.03 17.16 6.93
N LYS A 9 7.24 17.99 7.62
CA LYS A 9 5.86 17.66 8.00
C LYS A 9 4.97 17.44 6.77
N PHE A 10 5.10 18.29 5.75
CA PHE A 10 4.32 18.16 4.51
C PHE A 10 4.64 16.87 3.76
N LEU A 11 5.93 16.55 3.62
CA LEU A 11 6.39 15.31 2.97
C LEU A 11 5.95 14.06 3.72
N ILE A 12 6.05 14.06 5.06
CA ILE A 12 5.58 12.95 5.90
C ILE A 12 4.06 12.81 5.81
N GLY A 13 3.32 13.93 5.81
CA GLY A 13 1.87 13.92 5.60
C GLY A 13 1.49 13.28 4.27
N GLY A 14 2.24 13.61 3.21
CA GLY A 14 2.17 12.94 1.91
C GLY A 14 2.37 11.44 1.98
N ALA A 15 3.42 11.00 2.67
CA ALA A 15 3.74 9.59 2.82
C ALA A 15 2.66 8.82 3.59
N ILE A 16 2.16 9.38 4.70
CA ILE A 16 1.10 8.74 5.49
C ILE A 16 -0.18 8.64 4.66
N THR A 17 -0.57 9.73 4.00
CA THR A 17 -1.80 9.76 3.20
C THR A 17 -1.73 8.81 2.01
N GLY A 18 -0.59 8.78 1.30
CA GLY A 18 -0.37 7.84 0.20
C GLY A 18 -0.42 6.39 0.65
N GLY A 19 0.17 6.07 1.81
CA GLY A 19 0.11 4.72 2.39
C GLY A 19 -1.31 4.30 2.75
N LEU A 20 -2.05 5.18 3.44
CA LEU A 20 -3.45 4.92 3.83
C LEU A 20 -4.36 4.74 2.61
N ILE A 21 -4.22 5.59 1.59
CA ILE A 21 -5.00 5.48 0.35
C ILE A 21 -4.69 4.15 -0.35
N SER A 22 -3.41 3.79 -0.48
CA SER A 22 -3.03 2.53 -1.13
C SER A 22 -3.55 1.31 -0.37
N LEU A 23 -3.49 1.33 0.95
CA LEU A 23 -4.04 0.25 1.79
C LEU A 23 -5.56 0.16 1.64
N ALA A 24 -6.25 1.29 1.69
CA ALA A 24 -7.70 1.35 1.51
C ALA A 24 -8.11 0.80 0.14
N ILE A 25 -7.43 1.20 -0.94
CA ILE A 25 -7.69 0.68 -2.28
C ILE A 25 -7.45 -0.82 -2.35
N ALA A 26 -6.36 -1.34 -1.77
CA ALA A 26 -6.07 -2.78 -1.78
C ALA A 26 -7.18 -3.58 -1.08
N ILE A 27 -7.65 -3.12 0.08
CA ILE A 27 -8.75 -3.77 0.82
C ILE A 27 -10.08 -3.63 0.07
N LEU A 28 -10.37 -2.47 -0.52
CA LEU A 28 -11.59 -2.27 -1.31
C LEU A 28 -11.60 -3.13 -2.56
N MET A 29 -10.46 -3.31 -3.23
CA MET A 29 -10.33 -4.24 -4.34
C MET A 29 -10.62 -5.68 -3.91
N ASP A 30 -10.09 -6.09 -2.76
CA ASP A 30 -10.37 -7.41 -2.20
C ASP A 30 -11.85 -7.59 -1.84
N ALA A 31 -12.49 -6.58 -1.24
CA ALA A 31 -13.85 -6.71 -0.73
C ALA A 31 -14.93 -6.53 -1.80
N LEU A 32 -14.73 -5.60 -2.75
CA LEU A 32 -15.75 -5.20 -3.72
C LEU A 32 -15.59 -5.88 -5.08
N PHE A 33 -14.39 -6.33 -5.42
CA PHE A 33 -14.08 -6.86 -6.75
C PHE A 33 -13.64 -8.34 -6.73
N ALA A 34 -13.73 -9.04 -5.58
CA ALA A 34 -13.35 -10.45 -5.48
C ALA A 34 -13.99 -11.32 -6.57
N ASP A 35 -15.30 -11.16 -6.79
CA ASP A 35 -16.03 -11.97 -7.77
C ASP A 35 -15.55 -11.73 -9.21
N THR A 36 -15.15 -10.50 -9.53
CA THR A 36 -14.60 -10.14 -10.84
C THR A 36 -13.15 -10.60 -11.00
N LEU A 37 -12.39 -10.61 -9.90
CA LEU A 37 -10.97 -10.97 -9.85
C LEU A 37 -10.70 -12.45 -9.54
N GLN A 38 -11.74 -13.30 -9.61
CA GLN A 38 -11.66 -14.76 -9.38
C GLN A 38 -11.27 -15.16 -7.95
N GLY A 39 -11.63 -14.34 -6.96
CA GLY A 39 -11.42 -14.62 -5.54
C GLY A 39 -10.73 -13.48 -4.81
N THR A 40 -10.45 -13.71 -3.53
CA THR A 40 -9.74 -12.76 -2.67
C THR A 40 -8.23 -12.90 -2.84
N TRP A 41 -7.48 -11.90 -2.38
CA TRP A 41 -6.01 -11.96 -2.28
C TRP A 41 -5.55 -13.18 -1.48
N ARG A 42 -6.29 -13.59 -0.44
CA ARG A 42 -5.96 -14.79 0.35
C ARG A 42 -6.15 -16.07 -0.46
N ASP A 43 -7.15 -16.13 -1.34
CA ASP A 43 -7.37 -17.28 -2.22
C ASP A 43 -6.26 -17.39 -3.26
N ALA A 44 -5.84 -16.27 -3.83
CA ALA A 44 -4.69 -16.21 -4.73
C ALA A 44 -3.41 -16.68 -4.04
N ILE A 45 -3.14 -16.17 -2.83
CA ILE A 45 -1.97 -16.59 -2.04
C ILE A 45 -2.00 -18.09 -1.73
N ALA A 46 -3.15 -18.62 -1.29
CA ALA A 46 -3.27 -20.05 -1.01
C ALA A 46 -3.02 -20.90 -2.26
N LYS A 47 -3.58 -20.48 -3.41
CA LYS A 47 -3.36 -21.12 -4.71
C LYS A 47 -1.89 -21.11 -5.10
N ASP A 48 -1.20 -19.99 -4.93
CA ASP A 48 0.23 -19.86 -5.27
C ASP A 48 1.11 -20.74 -4.37
N LEU A 49 0.86 -20.72 -3.05
CA LEU A 49 1.59 -21.59 -2.10
C LEU A 49 1.40 -23.08 -2.41
N ASN A 50 0.19 -23.47 -2.83
CA ASN A 50 -0.07 -24.85 -3.23
C ASN A 50 0.56 -25.20 -4.58
N THR A 51 0.61 -24.25 -5.51
CA THR A 51 1.15 -24.47 -6.85
C THR A 51 2.68 -24.55 -6.84
N PHE A 52 3.33 -23.64 -6.12
CA PHE A 52 4.80 -23.54 -6.13
C PHE A 52 5.48 -24.35 -5.04
N LEU A 53 4.82 -24.55 -3.90
CA LEU A 53 5.42 -25.17 -2.71
C LEU A 53 4.68 -26.44 -2.25
N SER A 54 3.57 -26.82 -2.89
CA SER A 54 2.78 -28.02 -2.59
C SER A 54 2.39 -28.16 -1.10
N LEU A 55 2.14 -27.03 -0.43
CA LEU A 55 1.97 -27.00 1.03
C LEU A 55 0.60 -27.46 1.53
N GLY A 56 -0.39 -27.67 0.65
CA GLY A 56 -1.74 -28.10 1.02
C GLY A 56 -2.48 -27.11 1.92
N VAL A 57 -2.19 -25.82 1.79
CA VAL A 57 -2.76 -24.75 2.64
C VAL A 57 -4.08 -24.22 2.10
N THR A 58 -4.97 -23.81 3.00
CA THR A 58 -6.24 -23.15 2.67
C THR A 58 -6.14 -21.64 2.92
N SER A 59 -7.06 -20.86 2.34
CA SER A 59 -7.10 -19.39 2.50
C SER A 59 -7.27 -18.93 3.95
N GLY A 60 -7.75 -19.81 4.84
CA GLY A 60 -7.88 -19.56 6.27
C GLY A 60 -6.64 -19.91 7.10
N SER A 61 -5.58 -20.44 6.48
CA SER A 61 -4.36 -20.84 7.19
C SER A 61 -3.55 -19.64 7.68
N ILE A 62 -2.88 -19.80 8.84
CA ILE A 62 -2.05 -18.75 9.43
C ILE A 62 -0.94 -18.27 8.47
N LEU A 63 -0.37 -19.19 7.68
CA LEU A 63 0.67 -18.88 6.72
C LEU A 63 0.17 -17.92 5.63
N VAL A 64 -1.05 -18.15 5.13
CA VAL A 64 -1.69 -17.26 4.14
C VAL A 64 -1.93 -15.88 4.73
N TYR A 65 -2.41 -15.78 5.97
CA TYR A 65 -2.58 -14.48 6.63
C TYR A 65 -1.26 -13.72 6.83
N LEU A 66 -0.19 -14.41 7.25
CA LEU A 66 1.12 -13.80 7.40
C LEU A 66 1.61 -13.20 6.08
N LEU A 67 1.51 -13.97 4.99
CA LEU A 67 1.91 -13.50 3.67
C LEU A 67 0.98 -12.38 3.16
N PHE A 68 -0.31 -12.47 3.43
CA PHE A 68 -1.27 -11.43 3.07
C PHE A 68 -0.96 -10.09 3.77
N PHE A 69 -0.73 -10.09 5.08
CA PHE A 69 -0.33 -8.88 5.81
C PHE A 69 1.02 -8.35 5.37
N PHE A 70 1.95 -9.23 5.00
CA PHE A 70 3.22 -8.83 4.42
C PHE A 70 3.04 -8.08 3.09
N VAL A 71 2.22 -8.62 2.17
CA VAL A 71 1.89 -7.97 0.89
C VAL A 71 1.19 -6.64 1.11
N LEU A 72 0.21 -6.56 2.01
CA LEU A 72 -0.45 -5.30 2.36
C LEU A 72 0.54 -4.27 2.93
N GLY A 73 1.50 -4.71 3.74
CA GLY A 73 2.58 -3.87 4.26
C GLY A 73 3.43 -3.30 3.14
N LEU A 74 3.81 -4.12 2.15
CA LEU A 74 4.56 -3.66 0.97
C LEU A 74 3.77 -2.65 0.14
N LEU A 75 2.49 -2.91 -0.11
CA LEU A 75 1.62 -1.98 -0.83
C LEU A 75 1.47 -0.65 -0.09
N THR A 76 1.30 -0.69 1.23
CA THR A 76 1.23 0.52 2.08
C THR A 76 2.54 1.30 2.01
N ALA A 77 3.68 0.64 2.09
CA ALA A 77 4.99 1.28 1.98
C ALA A 77 5.20 1.92 0.60
N PHE A 78 4.81 1.22 -0.47
CA PHE A 78 4.88 1.73 -1.84
C PHE A 78 3.96 2.94 -2.04
N GLY A 79 2.71 2.85 -1.58
CA GLY A 79 1.77 3.97 -1.60
C GLY A 79 2.30 5.18 -0.84
N GLY A 80 2.94 4.96 0.31
CA GLY A 80 3.57 6.03 1.07
C GLY A 80 4.78 6.64 0.37
N PHE A 81 5.61 5.82 -0.29
CA PHE A 81 6.70 6.32 -1.12
C PHE A 81 6.19 7.19 -2.28
N MET A 82 5.13 6.77 -2.96
CA MET A 82 4.49 7.56 -4.03
C MET A 82 3.88 8.86 -3.49
N GLY A 83 3.22 8.81 -2.33
CA GLY A 83 2.67 10.00 -1.67
C GLY A 83 3.75 11.00 -1.23
N PHE A 84 4.91 10.51 -0.79
CA PHE A 84 6.08 11.32 -0.50
C PHE A 84 6.59 12.04 -1.76
N ILE A 85 6.77 11.31 -2.86
CA ILE A 85 7.23 11.86 -4.14
C ILE A 85 6.25 12.93 -4.63
N PHE A 86 4.95 12.62 -4.64
CA PHE A 86 3.92 13.56 -5.04
C PHE A 86 3.96 14.85 -4.21
N SER A 87 4.04 14.71 -2.88
CA SER A 87 4.10 15.87 -1.98
C SER A 87 5.39 16.66 -2.11
N PHE A 88 6.50 16.01 -2.48
CA PHE A 88 7.74 16.69 -2.82
C PHE A 88 7.58 17.61 -4.04
N PHE A 89 6.95 17.11 -5.11
CA PHE A 89 6.68 17.93 -6.28
C PHE A 89 5.74 19.09 -5.97
N LEU A 90 4.66 18.87 -5.20
CA LEU A 90 3.77 19.94 -4.76
C LEU A 90 4.51 21.00 -3.94
N TYR A 91 5.30 20.58 -2.95
CA TYR A 91 6.07 21.50 -2.12
C TYR A 91 7.02 22.36 -2.97
N LYS A 92 7.70 21.75 -3.94
CA LYS A 92 8.59 22.46 -4.86
C LYS A 92 7.84 23.43 -5.77
N PHE A 93 6.71 23.00 -6.32
CA PHE A 93 5.87 23.82 -7.20
C PHE A 93 5.33 25.06 -6.48
N PHE A 94 4.73 24.89 -5.31
CA PHE A 94 4.23 26.04 -4.53
C PHE A 94 5.37 26.92 -4.00
N GLY A 95 6.50 26.33 -3.64
CA GLY A 95 7.69 27.09 -3.26
C GLY A 95 8.28 27.91 -4.41
N PHE A 96 8.10 27.47 -5.65
CA PHE A 96 8.47 28.24 -6.84
C PHE A 96 7.50 29.39 -7.10
N LEU A 97 6.18 29.16 -6.98
CA LEU A 97 5.16 30.19 -7.18
C LEU A 97 5.14 31.28 -6.09
N SER A 98 5.59 30.94 -4.88
CA SER A 98 5.65 31.88 -3.76
C SER A 98 6.91 32.77 -3.77
N LYS A 99 7.78 32.62 -4.78
CA LYS A 99 8.91 33.52 -5.05
C LYS A 99 8.53 34.49 -6.15
#